data_AF-A0A544YE72-F1
#
_entry.id   AF-A0A544YE72-F1
#
_cell.length_a   1.000
_cell.length_b   1.000
_cell.length_c   1.000
_cell.angle_alpha   90.00
_cell.angle_beta   90.00
_cell.angle_gamma   90.00
#
_symmetry.space_group_name_H-M   'P 1'
#
loop_
_entity.id
_entity.type
_entity.pdbx_description
1 polymer ?
#
loop_
_entity_poly.entity_id
_entity_poly.type
_entity_poly.pdbx_seq_one_letter_code
_entity_poly.pdbx_strand_id
1 'polypeptide(L)'
;MSGFSFDLVERVPERRRERKVTFLHLVGTAGPYGEVSLQIPNYPREATLVGDGLPDATISNPLGASGYITIDEHTQLTVGGITARLSRNRRALRAEDRGISVVLGDRHYTYLCGPTGREELRDSERGPVVCRGALRSGAARTMVVLPDADATDLALALVMQGADTNVLTVGGVILSGAMSLLNGSRRHI
;
A
#
# COMPACT_ATOMS: atom_id res chain seq x y z
N MET A 1 -8.71 8.39 20.33
CA MET A 1 -9.17 7.16 21.03
C MET A 1 -7.98 6.48 21.71
N SER A 2 -8.15 5.35 22.40
CA SER A 2 -6.99 4.50 22.73
C SER A 2 -6.52 3.79 21.45
N GLY A 3 -5.22 3.84 21.15
CA GLY A 3 -4.65 3.09 20.03
C GLY A 3 -4.83 1.57 20.22
N PHE A 4 -4.88 0.83 19.12
CA PHE A 4 -5.11 -0.62 19.12
C PHE A 4 -4.31 -1.32 18.00
N SER A 5 -4.26 -2.64 18.05
CA SER A 5 -3.59 -3.45 17.02
C SER A 5 -4.44 -4.64 16.63
N PHE A 6 -4.40 -5.02 15.35
CA PHE A 6 -5.09 -6.19 14.81
C PHE A 6 -4.26 -6.83 13.70
N ASP A 7 -4.49 -8.11 13.42
CA ASP A 7 -3.84 -8.83 12.33
C ASP A 7 -4.76 -8.88 11.10
N LEU A 8 -4.19 -8.59 9.92
CA LEU A 8 -4.74 -9.00 8.65
C LEU A 8 -4.17 -10.37 8.28
N VAL A 9 -5.02 -11.34 7.98
CA VAL A 9 -4.63 -12.69 7.52
C VAL A 9 -5.06 -12.94 6.08
N GLU A 10 -4.28 -13.72 5.33
CA GLU A 10 -4.65 -14.12 3.97
C GLU A 10 -5.81 -15.14 4.00
N ARG A 11 -6.95 -14.76 3.42
CA ARG A 11 -8.12 -15.63 3.24
C ARG A 11 -8.11 -16.22 1.84
N VAL A 12 -7.57 -17.43 1.69
CA VAL A 12 -7.62 -18.14 0.41
C VAL A 12 -9.09 -18.51 0.09
N PRO A 13 -9.69 -18.04 -1.02
CA PRO A 13 -11.11 -18.28 -1.32
C PRO A 13 -11.45 -19.78 -1.38
N GLU A 14 -12.68 -20.16 -1.03
CA GLU A 14 -13.08 -21.57 -1.05
C GLU A 14 -13.24 -22.10 -2.48
N ARG A 15 -13.90 -21.35 -3.37
CA ARG A 15 -14.19 -21.85 -4.72
C ARG A 15 -12.98 -21.70 -5.64
N ARG A 16 -12.65 -22.78 -6.37
CA ARG A 16 -11.55 -22.81 -7.36
C ARG A 16 -11.67 -21.76 -8.48
N ARG A 17 -12.87 -21.21 -8.74
CA ARG A 17 -13.06 -20.08 -9.68
C ARG A 17 -12.58 -18.77 -9.08
N GLU A 18 -13.00 -18.45 -7.85
CA GLU A 18 -12.55 -17.26 -7.10
C GLU A 18 -11.02 -17.28 -6.91
N ARG A 19 -10.45 -18.41 -6.47
CA ARG A 19 -8.98 -18.61 -6.36
C ARG A 19 -8.19 -18.29 -7.64
N LYS A 20 -8.79 -18.34 -8.83
CA LYS A 20 -8.11 -18.02 -10.10
C LYS A 20 -8.14 -16.52 -10.42
N VAL A 21 -9.12 -15.78 -9.90
CA VAL A 21 -9.29 -14.35 -10.16
C VAL A 21 -8.80 -13.48 -9.00
N THR A 22 -8.62 -14.02 -7.80
CA THR A 22 -7.94 -13.38 -6.68
C THR A 22 -6.42 -13.48 -6.83
N PHE A 23 -5.70 -12.37 -6.69
CA PHE A 23 -4.24 -12.33 -6.44
C PHE A 23 -3.95 -12.42 -4.94
N LEU A 24 -4.66 -11.61 -4.14
CA LEU A 24 -4.58 -11.59 -2.68
C LEU A 24 -5.95 -11.23 -2.08
N HIS A 25 -6.31 -11.83 -0.95
CA HIS A 25 -7.43 -11.38 -0.12
C HIS A 25 -6.97 -11.36 1.33
N LEU A 26 -6.95 -10.17 1.94
CA LEU A 26 -6.66 -9.99 3.36
C LEU A 26 -7.95 -9.70 4.12
N VAL A 27 -8.13 -10.33 5.28
CA VAL A 27 -9.24 -10.06 6.20
C VAL A 27 -8.74 -9.88 7.63
N GLY A 28 -9.48 -9.11 8.44
CA GLY A 28 -9.22 -8.95 9.87
C GLY A 28 -10.35 -8.21 10.57
N THR A 29 -10.24 -8.02 11.89
CA THR A 29 -11.20 -7.26 12.68
C THR A 29 -10.53 -5.98 13.20
N ALA A 30 -10.92 -4.83 12.66
CA ALA A 30 -10.29 -3.54 12.89
C ALA A 30 -10.76 -2.87 14.20
N GLY A 31 -10.73 -3.62 15.30
CA GLY A 31 -11.15 -3.14 16.62
C GLY A 31 -12.60 -2.61 16.60
N PRO A 32 -12.84 -1.31 16.89
CA PRO A 32 -14.18 -0.73 16.89
C PRO A 32 -14.81 -0.60 15.50
N TYR A 33 -14.06 -0.78 14.41
CA TYR A 33 -14.54 -0.60 13.03
C TYR A 33 -15.07 -1.89 12.36
N GLY A 34 -15.23 -2.98 13.12
CA GLY A 34 -15.82 -4.24 12.61
C GLY A 34 -14.87 -5.09 11.78
N GLU A 35 -15.43 -5.94 10.91
CA GLU A 35 -14.64 -6.72 9.95
C GLU A 35 -14.16 -5.83 8.79
N VAL A 36 -12.94 -6.09 8.30
CA VAL A 36 -12.35 -5.42 7.15
C VAL A 36 -11.82 -6.46 6.14
N SER A 37 -11.98 -6.16 4.85
CA SER A 37 -11.62 -7.02 3.73
C SER A 37 -10.94 -6.20 2.64
N LEU A 38 -9.63 -6.40 2.43
CA LEU A 38 -8.90 -5.89 1.27
C LEU A 38 -8.78 -7.00 0.22
N GLN A 39 -9.35 -6.78 -0.96
CA GLN A 39 -9.27 -7.70 -2.09
C GLN A 39 -8.40 -7.11 -3.20
N ILE A 40 -7.49 -7.92 -3.73
CA ILE A 40 -6.70 -7.65 -4.92
C ILE A 40 -7.01 -8.74 -5.94
N PRO A 41 -7.88 -8.51 -6.94
CA PRO A 41 -8.01 -9.37 -8.10
C PRO A 41 -6.78 -9.35 -9.04
N ASN A 42 -6.66 -10.38 -9.86
CA ASN A 42 -5.76 -10.43 -11.03
C ASN A 42 -6.26 -9.51 -12.16
N TYR A 43 -7.58 -9.30 -12.24
CA TYR A 43 -8.26 -8.36 -13.12
C TYR A 43 -9.66 -8.05 -12.56
N PRO A 44 -10.15 -6.78 -12.53
CA PRO A 44 -9.51 -5.55 -13.02
C PRO A 44 -8.27 -5.16 -12.21
N ARG A 45 -7.59 -4.09 -12.65
CA ARG A 45 -6.31 -3.61 -12.09
C ARG A 45 -6.56 -2.66 -10.92
N GLU A 46 -7.25 -3.17 -9.90
CA GLU A 46 -7.72 -2.43 -8.73
C GLU A 46 -7.61 -3.29 -7.47
N ALA A 47 -7.24 -2.68 -6.36
CA ALA A 47 -7.42 -3.25 -5.02
C ALA A 47 -8.52 -2.48 -4.29
N THR A 48 -9.44 -3.21 -3.67
CA THR A 48 -10.68 -2.69 -3.06
C THR A 48 -10.71 -3.04 -1.57
N LEU A 49 -10.88 -2.04 -0.71
CA LEU A 49 -11.13 -2.18 0.71
C LEU A 49 -12.61 -1.93 1.02
N VAL A 50 -13.20 -2.85 1.77
CA VAL A 50 -14.55 -2.74 2.36
C VAL A 50 -14.46 -3.10 3.84
N GLY A 51 -15.24 -2.44 4.71
CA GLY A 51 -15.41 -2.84 6.11
C GLY A 51 -16.46 -2.00 6.84
N ASP A 52 -17.22 -2.61 7.74
CA ASP A 52 -18.51 -2.07 8.23
C ASP A 52 -18.42 -0.68 8.89
N GLY A 53 -17.32 -0.39 9.56
CA GLY A 53 -17.05 0.89 10.23
C GLY A 53 -16.05 1.81 9.51
N LEU A 54 -15.63 1.49 8.28
CA LEU A 54 -14.66 2.27 7.51
C LEU A 54 -15.27 2.87 6.25
N PRO A 55 -14.79 4.03 5.76
CA PRO A 55 -15.11 4.49 4.42
C PRO A 55 -14.52 3.53 3.38
N ASP A 56 -15.31 3.14 2.38
CA ASP A 56 -14.84 2.38 1.22
C ASP A 56 -13.63 3.06 0.57
N ALA A 57 -12.66 2.26 0.14
CA ALA A 57 -11.46 2.77 -0.50
C ALA A 57 -10.99 1.87 -1.65
N THR A 58 -10.54 2.48 -2.74
CA THR A 58 -9.98 1.77 -3.89
C THR A 58 -8.64 2.36 -4.30
N ILE A 59 -7.73 1.52 -4.78
CA ILE A 59 -6.54 1.98 -5.49
C ILE A 59 -6.40 1.17 -6.78
N SER A 60 -6.32 1.85 -7.92
CA SER A 60 -6.28 1.24 -9.24
C SER A 60 -5.23 1.88 -10.15
N ASN A 61 -4.71 1.09 -11.08
CA ASN A 61 -3.86 1.58 -12.15
C ASN A 61 -4.25 0.86 -13.45
N PRO A 62 -4.94 1.52 -14.38
CA PRO A 62 -5.43 0.88 -15.59
C PRO A 62 -4.30 0.38 -16.51
N LEU A 63 -3.07 0.90 -16.37
CA LEU A 63 -1.91 0.53 -17.19
C LEU A 63 -0.98 -0.48 -16.50
N GLY A 64 -0.91 -0.46 -15.16
CA GLY A 64 -0.07 -1.31 -14.31
C GLY A 64 -0.34 -2.83 -14.44
N ALA A 65 0.56 -3.65 -13.88
CA ALA A 65 0.47 -5.10 -13.99
C ALA A 65 -0.67 -5.71 -13.13
N SER A 66 -0.97 -6.99 -13.35
CA SER A 66 -1.87 -7.77 -12.47
C SER A 66 -1.20 -8.09 -11.14
N GLY A 67 -1.91 -7.87 -10.03
CA GLY A 67 -1.41 -8.07 -8.67
C GLY A 67 -1.34 -6.75 -7.89
N TYR A 68 -0.26 -6.52 -7.15
CA TYR A 68 -0.05 -5.24 -6.46
C TYR A 68 -0.05 -4.05 -7.43
N ILE A 69 -0.71 -2.97 -7.03
CA ILE A 69 -1.01 -1.82 -7.88
C ILE A 69 0.21 -0.90 -7.99
N THR A 70 0.84 -0.86 -9.17
CA THR A 70 1.97 0.03 -9.48
C THR A 70 1.61 1.49 -9.21
N ILE A 71 2.47 2.23 -8.49
CA ILE A 71 2.22 3.64 -8.14
C ILE A 71 2.98 4.60 -9.06
N ASP A 72 2.22 5.31 -9.90
CA ASP A 72 2.66 6.23 -10.95
C ASP A 72 1.62 7.34 -11.22
N GLU A 73 1.83 8.11 -12.29
CA GLU A 73 0.96 9.20 -12.77
C GLU A 73 -0.41 8.77 -13.32
N HIS A 74 -0.65 7.48 -13.53
CA HIS A 74 -1.94 6.92 -13.98
C HIS A 74 -2.73 6.28 -12.83
N THR A 75 -2.15 6.22 -11.63
CA THR A 75 -2.73 5.58 -10.46
C THR A 75 -3.83 6.45 -9.86
N GLN A 76 -5.00 5.86 -9.64
CA GLN A 76 -6.13 6.49 -8.96
C GLN A 76 -6.28 5.87 -7.57
N LEU A 77 -6.48 6.71 -6.55
CA LEU A 77 -6.75 6.30 -5.18
C LEU A 77 -8.00 7.05 -4.73
N THR A 78 -8.97 6.35 -4.15
CA THR A 78 -10.14 6.96 -3.52
C THR A 78 -10.31 6.45 -2.09
N VAL A 79 -10.80 7.30 -1.19
CA VAL A 79 -11.21 6.95 0.18
C VAL A 79 -12.47 7.75 0.49
N GLY A 80 -13.57 7.08 0.86
CA GLY A 80 -14.85 7.74 1.16
C GLY A 80 -15.43 8.54 -0.01
N GLY A 81 -15.12 8.12 -1.25
CA GLY A 81 -15.48 8.85 -2.48
C GLY A 81 -14.59 10.07 -2.80
N ILE A 82 -13.62 10.42 -1.95
CA ILE A 82 -12.66 11.49 -2.22
C ILE A 82 -11.47 10.91 -2.99
N THR A 83 -11.22 11.39 -4.20
CA THR A 83 -10.03 11.02 -4.99
C THR A 83 -8.79 11.71 -4.43
N ALA A 84 -7.79 10.93 -4.04
CA ALA A 84 -6.51 11.42 -3.56
C ALA A 84 -5.54 11.75 -4.70
N ARG A 85 -4.71 12.78 -4.51
CA ARG A 85 -3.58 13.07 -5.38
C ARG A 85 -2.33 12.34 -4.88
N LEU A 86 -1.81 11.43 -5.69
CA LEU A 86 -0.56 10.72 -5.44
C LEU A 86 0.66 11.46 -6.03
N SER A 87 1.79 11.37 -5.35
CA SER A 87 3.10 11.73 -5.91
C SER A 87 4.24 10.97 -5.23
N ARG A 88 5.37 10.81 -5.93
CA ARG A 88 6.55 10.07 -5.46
C ARG A 88 7.80 10.90 -5.65
N ASN A 89 8.63 11.01 -4.62
CA ASN A 89 9.96 11.63 -4.78
C ASN A 89 10.91 10.68 -5.52
N ARG A 90 10.82 10.65 -6.86
CA ARG A 90 11.68 9.84 -7.76
C ARG A 90 13.19 10.15 -7.65
N ARG A 91 13.61 11.18 -6.88
CA ARG A 91 15.00 11.60 -6.67
C ARG A 91 15.51 11.36 -5.24
N ALA A 92 14.69 10.75 -4.37
CA ALA A 92 15.02 10.43 -2.99
C ALA A 92 16.15 9.38 -2.87
N LEU A 93 17.36 9.84 -2.54
CA LEU A 93 18.52 8.95 -2.38
C LEU A 93 18.41 8.07 -1.13
N ARG A 94 17.97 8.62 0.01
CA ARG A 94 17.76 7.87 1.27
C ARG A 94 16.42 7.13 1.25
N ALA A 95 16.33 6.02 1.98
CA ALA A 95 15.07 5.26 2.10
C ALA A 95 13.98 6.04 2.87
N GLU A 96 14.38 6.89 3.82
CA GLU A 96 13.50 7.79 4.58
C GLU A 96 12.73 8.75 3.66
N ASP A 97 13.39 9.26 2.62
CA ASP A 97 12.84 10.24 1.67
C ASP A 97 11.94 9.60 0.58
N ARG A 98 11.89 8.26 0.49
CA ARG A 98 11.18 7.50 -0.59
C ARG A 98 9.70 7.27 -0.31
N GLY A 99 9.06 8.17 0.43
CA GLY A 99 7.62 8.12 0.66
C GLY A 99 6.79 8.32 -0.62
N ILE A 100 5.56 7.79 -0.59
CA ILE A 100 4.47 8.26 -1.45
C ILE A 100 3.78 9.39 -0.70
N SER A 101 3.79 10.60 -1.23
CA SER A 101 2.99 11.70 -0.70
C SER A 101 1.57 11.58 -1.24
N VAL A 102 0.59 11.60 -0.34
CA VAL A 102 -0.84 11.46 -0.63
C VAL A 102 -1.55 12.71 -0.13
N VAL A 103 -2.33 13.38 -0.98
CA VAL A 103 -3.21 14.48 -0.56
C VAL A 103 -4.64 14.02 -0.74
N LEU A 104 -5.41 13.95 0.35
CA LEU A 104 -6.77 13.42 0.39
C LEU A 104 -7.68 14.49 1.02
N GLY A 105 -8.40 15.24 0.16
CA GLY A 105 -9.13 16.42 0.59
C GLY A 105 -8.19 17.52 1.09
N ASP A 106 -8.37 17.92 2.33
CA ASP A 106 -7.52 18.84 3.09
C ASP A 106 -6.33 18.15 3.78
N ARG A 107 -6.33 16.81 3.90
CA ARG A 107 -5.30 16.07 4.62
C ARG A 107 -4.09 15.74 3.76
N HIS A 108 -2.91 16.00 4.31
CA HIS A 108 -1.63 15.69 3.68
C HIS A 108 -0.94 14.54 4.42
N TYR A 109 -0.62 13.48 3.69
CA TYR A 109 0.03 12.30 4.23
C TYR A 109 1.34 11.94 3.50
N THR A 110 2.19 11.18 4.17
CA THR A 110 3.30 10.44 3.57
C THR A 110 3.21 8.98 3.98
N TYR A 111 3.14 8.08 3.00
CA TYR A 111 3.21 6.63 3.19
C TYR A 111 4.66 6.16 3.00
N LEU A 112 5.27 5.65 4.06
CA LEU A 112 6.65 5.16 4.10
C LEU A 112 6.71 3.64 4.03
N CYS A 113 7.75 3.11 3.38
CA CYS A 113 8.00 1.67 3.22
C CYS A 113 9.45 1.35 3.56
N GLY A 114 9.68 0.81 4.76
CA GLY A 114 11.01 0.48 5.26
C GLY A 114 11.57 -0.83 4.68
N PRO A 115 12.90 -1.01 4.68
CA PRO A 115 13.56 -2.18 4.06
C PRO A 115 13.24 -3.52 4.74
N THR A 116 12.64 -3.52 5.93
CA THR A 116 12.21 -4.70 6.69
C THR A 116 10.73 -5.05 6.50
N GLY A 117 10.06 -4.47 5.49
CA GLY A 117 8.62 -4.67 5.28
C GLY A 117 7.74 -3.98 6.33
N ARG A 118 8.30 -3.08 7.15
CA ARG A 118 7.52 -2.13 7.94
C ARG A 118 6.96 -1.04 7.04
N GLU A 119 5.73 -0.62 7.28
CA GLU A 119 5.10 0.49 6.55
C GLU A 119 4.48 1.46 7.56
N GLU A 120 4.42 2.75 7.23
CA GLU A 120 3.97 3.80 8.15
C GLU A 120 3.21 4.87 7.36
N LEU A 121 1.92 5.06 7.66
CA LEU A 121 1.15 6.21 7.23
C LEU A 121 1.37 7.34 8.25
N ARG A 122 1.91 8.46 7.79
CA ARG A 122 2.07 9.68 8.56
C ARG A 122 1.18 10.77 8.00
N ASP A 123 0.39 11.39 8.85
CA ASP A 123 -0.22 12.69 8.63
C ASP A 123 0.83 13.80 8.83
N SER A 124 0.72 14.93 8.11
CA SER A 124 1.71 16.02 8.18
C SER A 124 1.67 16.83 9.47
N GLU A 125 0.51 16.90 10.14
CA GLU A 125 0.30 17.68 11.36
C GLU A 125 0.35 16.79 12.61
N ARG A 126 -0.27 15.60 12.53
CA ARG A 126 -0.36 14.63 13.63
C ARG A 126 0.82 13.66 13.70
N GLY A 127 1.59 13.52 12.62
CA GLY A 127 2.67 12.53 12.52
C GLY A 127 2.16 11.12 12.23
N PRO A 128 2.84 10.05 12.68
CA PRO A 128 2.40 8.67 12.45
C PRO A 128 0.97 8.43 12.96
N VAL A 129 0.10 7.86 12.12
CA VAL A 129 -1.28 7.50 12.47
C VAL A 129 -1.54 5.99 12.41
N VAL A 130 -0.94 5.29 11.43
CA VAL A 130 -1.07 3.83 11.31
C VAL A 130 0.25 3.22 10.86
N CYS A 131 0.67 2.14 11.51
CA CYS A 131 1.91 1.41 11.19
C CYS A 131 1.61 -0.07 10.90
N ARG A 132 2.30 -0.64 9.91
CA ARG A 132 2.44 -2.10 9.74
C ARG A 132 3.72 -2.57 10.41
N GLY A 133 3.60 -3.61 11.24
CA GLY A 133 4.76 -4.32 11.78
C GLY A 133 5.66 -4.91 10.69
N ALA A 134 6.87 -5.33 11.06
CA ALA A 134 7.66 -6.20 10.19
C ALA A 134 6.94 -7.55 10.05
N LEU A 135 7.11 -8.24 8.92
CA LEU A 135 6.57 -9.59 8.74
C LEU A 135 7.03 -10.48 9.90
N ARG A 136 6.06 -11.04 10.64
CA ARG A 136 6.32 -12.05 11.67
C ARG A 136 6.44 -13.43 11.01
N SER A 137 6.93 -14.41 11.76
CA SER A 137 6.80 -15.80 11.33
C SER A 137 5.33 -16.22 11.46
N GLY A 138 4.69 -16.55 10.35
CA GLY A 138 3.23 -16.66 10.20
C GLY A 138 2.67 -15.55 9.32
N ALA A 139 1.75 -15.87 8.40
CA ALA A 139 1.32 -15.01 7.29
C ALA A 139 0.41 -13.80 7.67
N ALA A 140 0.44 -13.37 8.93
CA ALA A 140 -0.32 -12.24 9.43
C ALA A 140 0.45 -10.91 9.23
N ARG A 141 -0.26 -9.87 8.79
CA ARG A 141 0.23 -8.48 8.81
C ARG A 141 -0.37 -7.77 10.03
N THR A 142 0.42 -7.60 11.08
CA THR A 142 0.00 -6.83 12.26
C THR A 142 -0.06 -5.34 11.92
N MET A 143 -1.26 -4.78 11.96
CA MET A 143 -1.54 -3.35 11.86
C MET A 143 -1.63 -2.75 13.26
N VAL A 144 -1.08 -1.55 13.44
CA VAL A 144 -1.11 -0.77 14.68
C VAL A 144 -1.71 0.59 14.38
N VAL A 145 -2.83 0.91 15.02
CA VAL A 145 -3.59 2.15 14.87
C VAL A 145 -3.32 3.02 16.09
N LEU A 146 -2.82 4.22 15.87
CA LEU A 146 -2.35 5.10 16.95
C LEU A 146 -3.51 5.94 17.52
N PRO A 147 -3.37 6.51 18.74
CA PRO A 147 -4.47 7.14 19.47
C PRO A 147 -5.25 8.20 18.69
N ASP A 148 -4.57 8.97 17.84
CA ASP A 148 -5.12 10.14 17.14
C ASP A 148 -5.51 9.85 15.68
N ALA A 149 -5.54 8.56 15.30
CA ALA A 149 -6.00 8.09 14.00
C ALA A 149 -7.52 7.86 13.97
N ASP A 150 -8.13 8.06 12.80
CA ASP A 150 -9.55 7.82 12.54
C ASP A 150 -9.79 6.77 11.44
N ALA A 151 -11.07 6.57 11.09
CA ALA A 151 -11.49 5.61 10.06
C ALA A 151 -10.94 5.95 8.66
N THR A 152 -10.73 7.23 8.32
CA THR A 152 -10.14 7.63 7.04
C THR A 152 -8.65 7.33 7.01
N ASP A 153 -7.93 7.60 8.10
CA ASP A 153 -6.51 7.23 8.23
C ASP A 153 -6.31 5.72 8.11
N LEU A 154 -7.19 4.94 8.77
CA LEU A 154 -7.13 3.49 8.73
C LEU A 154 -7.51 2.92 7.36
N ALA A 155 -8.56 3.43 6.73
CA ALA A 155 -8.94 3.03 5.37
C ALA A 155 -7.81 3.33 4.36
N LEU A 156 -7.19 4.51 4.45
CA LEU A 156 -6.03 4.87 3.64
C LEU A 156 -4.83 3.93 3.87
N ALA A 157 -4.48 3.66 5.13
CA ALA A 157 -3.37 2.74 5.45
C ALA A 157 -3.63 1.30 5.01
N LEU A 158 -4.90 0.86 5.03
CA LEU A 158 -5.33 -0.47 4.61
C LEU A 158 -5.36 -0.61 3.08
N VAL A 159 -5.93 0.34 2.33
CA VAL A 159 -5.96 0.24 0.85
C VAL A 159 -4.55 0.32 0.25
N MET A 160 -3.64 1.08 0.89
CA MET A 160 -2.23 1.14 0.51
C MET A 160 -1.47 -0.19 0.74
N GLN A 161 -2.02 -1.17 1.47
CA GLN A 161 -1.48 -2.55 1.49
C GLN A 161 -1.58 -3.27 0.14
N GLY A 162 -2.39 -2.74 -0.79
CA GLY A 162 -2.50 -3.21 -2.17
C GLY A 162 -1.54 -2.53 -3.16
N ALA A 163 -0.79 -1.51 -2.74
CA ALA A 163 0.18 -0.84 -3.58
C ALA A 163 1.44 -1.69 -3.82
N ASP A 164 2.06 -1.57 -4.99
CA ASP A 164 3.41 -2.10 -5.25
C ASP A 164 4.46 -1.17 -4.65
N THR A 165 4.88 -1.49 -3.42
CA THR A 165 5.89 -0.74 -2.67
C THR A 165 7.32 -1.16 -3.00
N ASN A 166 7.54 -2.18 -3.84
CA ASN A 166 8.89 -2.70 -4.16
C ASN A 166 9.82 -1.63 -4.75
N VAL A 167 9.26 -0.72 -5.55
CA VAL A 167 9.99 0.41 -6.19
C VAL A 167 10.37 1.52 -5.19
N LEU A 168 9.98 1.40 -3.91
CA LEU A 168 10.43 2.27 -2.81
C LEU A 168 11.55 1.61 -2.01
N THR A 169 11.52 0.28 -1.91
CA THR A 169 12.57 -0.52 -1.23
C THR A 169 13.93 -0.36 -1.92
N VAL A 170 15.01 -0.58 -1.15
CA VAL A 170 16.39 -0.38 -1.64
C VAL A 170 16.74 -1.32 -2.82
N GLY A 171 16.15 -2.51 -2.89
CA GLY A 171 16.43 -3.50 -3.93
C GLY A 171 15.97 -3.08 -5.34
N GLY A 172 14.91 -2.27 -5.45
CA GLY A 172 14.29 -1.91 -6.74
C GLY A 172 15.19 -1.15 -7.72
N VAL A 173 16.25 -0.50 -7.23
CA VAL A 173 17.16 0.32 -8.05
C VAL A 173 18.32 -0.49 -8.64
N ILE A 174 18.73 -1.59 -8.00
CA ILE A 174 19.93 -2.34 -8.38
C ILE A 174 19.77 -2.99 -9.76
N LEU A 175 18.57 -3.51 -10.07
CA LEU A 175 18.28 -4.12 -11.37
C LEU A 175 18.22 -3.09 -12.51
N SER A 176 17.79 -1.85 -12.23
CA SER A 176 17.74 -0.76 -13.21
C SER A 176 19.14 -0.25 -13.58
N GLY A 177 20.06 -0.19 -12.62
CA GLY A 177 21.43 0.27 -12.86
C GLY A 177 22.28 -0.71 -13.68
N ALA A 178 22.15 -2.02 -13.40
CA ALA A 178 23.00 -3.06 -14.00
C ALA A 178 22.88 -3.15 -15.53
N MET A 179 21.67 -3.01 -16.09
CA MET A 179 21.45 -3.12 -17.54
C MET A 179 21.98 -1.94 -18.37
N SER A 180 22.19 -0.76 -17.76
CA SER A 180 22.67 0.41 -18.49
C SER A 180 24.17 0.33 -18.83
N LEU A 181 24.97 -0.34 -18.00
CA LEU A 181 26.42 -0.43 -18.17
C LEU A 181 26.87 -1.52 -19.15
N LEU A 182 26.04 -2.53 -19.42
CA LEU A 182 26.39 -3.65 -20.31
C LEU A 182 26.21 -3.35 -21.81
N ASN A 183 25.39 -2.34 -22.17
CA ASN A 183 25.16 -1.96 -23.57
C ASN A 183 26.04 -0.81 -24.08
N GLY A 184 26.87 -0.18 -23.24
CA GLY A 184 27.71 0.95 -23.64
C GLY A 184 28.98 0.57 -24.43
N SER A 185 29.47 -0.65 -24.30
CA SER A 185 30.86 -1.02 -24.65
C SER A 185 31.01 -1.74 -25.99
N ARG A 186 30.43 -1.22 -27.09
CA ARG A 186 30.73 -1.73 -28.44
C ARG A 186 30.46 -0.77 -29.60
N ARG A 187 31.34 0.22 -29.79
CA ARG A 187 31.68 0.84 -31.09
C ARG A 187 32.86 1.80 -30.94
N HIS A 188 34.06 1.36 -31.33
CA HIS A 188 35.12 2.16 -31.97
C HIS A 188 36.36 1.29 -32.21
N ILE A 189 36.44 0.75 -33.44
CA ILE A 189 37.57 0.68 -34.38
C ILE A 189 36.94 0.23 -35.70
#